data_AF-A0A7Y5LFW6-F1
#
_entry.id   AF-A0A7Y5LFW6-F1
#
_cell.length_a   1.000
_cell.length_b   1.000
_cell.length_c   1.000
_cell.angle_alpha   90.00
_cell.angle_beta   90.00
_cell.angle_gamma   90.00
#
_symmetry.space_group_name_H-M   'P 1'
#
loop_
_entity.id
_entity.type
_entity.pdbx_description
1 polymer ?
#
loop_
_entity_poly.entity_id
_entity_poly.type
_entity_poly.pdbx_seq_one_letter_code
_entity_poly.pdbx_strand_id
1 'polypeptide(L)'
;MADNAGEHLEIAELVRAIDENPDELHNDYTPSVQRLIDKGLAGAAAVVPLLNTDDQMTRRRAQRVLEGVVKARFGWKAGMGFADAGAQEQALAVLAANGNYDAAASEEQRKHSAGLWRRWIEDQREGKDR
;
A
#
# COMPACT_ATOMS: atom_id res chain seq x y z
N MET A 1 19.24 -11.67 -16.06
CA MET A 1 18.26 -10.80 -16.76
C MET A 1 16.90 -11.51 -16.96
N ALA A 2 16.51 -12.44 -16.08
CA ALA A 2 15.24 -13.19 -16.17
C ALA A 2 14.26 -12.84 -15.01
N ASP A 3 14.43 -11.69 -14.37
CA ASP A 3 13.89 -11.47 -13.01
C ASP A 3 12.72 -10.47 -12.95
N ASN A 4 12.58 -9.57 -13.93
CA ASN A 4 11.56 -8.50 -13.86
C ASN A 4 10.16 -9.00 -14.28
N ALA A 5 10.09 -9.84 -15.31
CA ALA A 5 8.81 -10.37 -15.80
C ALA A 5 8.14 -11.34 -14.82
N GLY A 6 8.94 -12.16 -14.12
CA GLY A 6 8.43 -13.07 -13.09
C GLY A 6 7.85 -12.32 -11.89
N GLU A 7 8.55 -11.28 -11.42
CA GLU A 7 8.06 -10.43 -10.33
C GLU A 7 6.77 -9.67 -10.70
N HIS A 8 6.68 -9.13 -11.92
CA HIS A 8 5.46 -8.47 -12.38
C HIS A 8 4.25 -9.42 -12.44
N LEU A 9 4.46 -10.68 -12.86
CA LEU A 9 3.41 -11.69 -12.87
C LEU A 9 2.98 -12.04 -11.44
N GLU A 10 3.93 -12.24 -10.53
CA GLU A 10 3.62 -12.52 -9.11
C GLU A 10 2.80 -11.38 -8.49
N ILE A 11 3.21 -10.13 -8.68
CA ILE A 11 2.47 -8.97 -8.14
C ILE A 11 1.05 -8.92 -8.72
N ALA A 12 0.88 -9.20 -10.01
CA ALA A 12 -0.43 -9.23 -10.64
C ALA A 12 -1.33 -10.35 -10.06
N GLU A 13 -0.76 -11.51 -9.74
CA GLU A 13 -1.49 -12.60 -9.07
C GLU A 13 -1.88 -12.22 -7.64
N LEU A 14 -0.99 -11.58 -6.88
CA LEU A 14 -1.29 -11.08 -5.54
C LEU A 14 -2.41 -10.03 -5.55
N VAL A 15 -2.44 -9.15 -6.54
CA VAL A 15 -3.53 -8.18 -6.72
C VAL A 15 -4.86 -8.88 -7.00
N ARG A 16 -4.89 -9.93 -7.84
CA ARG A 16 -6.11 -10.70 -8.09
C ARG A 16 -6.61 -11.42 -6.85
N ALA A 17 -5.69 -11.94 -6.04
CA ALA A 17 -5.99 -12.66 -4.80
C ALA A 17 -6.08 -11.74 -3.57
N ILE A 18 -6.20 -10.41 -3.74
CA ILE A 18 -6.16 -9.46 -2.62
C ILE A 18 -7.28 -9.69 -1.62
N ASP A 19 -8.42 -10.22 -2.08
CA ASP A 19 -9.62 -10.45 -1.28
C ASP A 19 -9.77 -11.89 -0.77
N GLU A 20 -8.84 -12.78 -1.14
CA GLU A 20 -8.90 -14.20 -0.80
C GLU A 20 -8.36 -14.50 0.60
N ASN A 21 -8.99 -15.45 1.30
CA ASN A 21 -8.58 -15.95 2.61
C ASN A 21 -8.30 -14.84 3.65
N PRO A 22 -9.28 -13.96 3.94
CA PRO A 22 -9.10 -12.94 4.96
C PRO A 22 -8.84 -13.55 6.34
N ASP A 23 -8.00 -12.86 7.11
CA ASP A 23 -7.79 -13.18 8.52
C ASP A 23 -9.12 -12.97 9.28
N GLU A 24 -9.58 -13.99 9.99
CA GLU A 24 -10.89 -13.98 10.68
C GLU A 24 -10.99 -12.88 11.74
N LEU A 25 -9.86 -12.48 12.33
CA LEU A 25 -9.78 -11.44 13.36
C LEU A 25 -9.44 -10.07 12.78
N HIS A 26 -8.88 -10.03 11.56
CA HIS A 26 -8.46 -8.82 10.85
C HIS A 26 -8.88 -8.90 9.38
N ASN A 27 -10.18 -8.80 9.10
CA ASN A 27 -10.75 -9.01 7.76
C ASN A 27 -10.14 -8.12 6.64
N ASP A 28 -9.47 -7.03 7.01
CA ASP A 28 -8.76 -6.13 6.10
C ASP A 28 -7.31 -6.55 5.81
N TYR A 29 -6.88 -7.68 6.33
CA TYR A 29 -5.64 -8.37 6.00
C TYR A 29 -5.93 -9.72 5.34
N THR A 30 -5.19 -9.98 4.26
CA THR A 30 -5.10 -11.27 3.58
C THR A 30 -3.60 -11.63 3.43
N PRO A 31 -3.25 -12.89 3.15
CA PRO A 31 -1.88 -13.25 2.79
C PRO A 31 -1.33 -12.39 1.63
N SER A 32 -2.18 -12.03 0.68
CA SER A 32 -1.83 -11.17 -0.45
C SER A 32 -1.51 -9.74 -0.03
N VAL A 33 -2.27 -9.16 0.93
CA VAL A 33 -1.95 -7.84 1.50
C VAL A 33 -0.54 -7.83 2.10
N GLN A 34 -0.21 -8.83 2.92
CA GLN A 34 1.12 -8.91 3.52
C GLN A 34 2.23 -9.05 2.46
N ARG A 35 2.06 -9.95 1.49
CA ARG A 35 3.05 -10.13 0.42
C ARG A 35 3.21 -8.88 -0.44
N LEU A 36 2.13 -8.14 -0.73
CA LEU A 36 2.20 -6.87 -1.45
C LEU A 36 2.96 -5.80 -0.65
N ILE A 37 2.82 -5.77 0.68
CA ILE A 37 3.64 -4.91 1.56
C ILE A 37 5.12 -5.27 1.43
N ASP A 38 5.44 -6.57 1.43
CA ASP A 38 6.82 -7.07 1.31
C ASP A 38 7.46 -6.71 -0.05
N LYS A 39 6.64 -6.56 -1.11
CA LYS A 39 7.08 -6.05 -2.42
C LYS A 39 7.34 -4.54 -2.45
N GLY A 40 7.10 -3.83 -1.35
CA GLY A 40 7.42 -2.41 -1.20
C GLY A 40 6.71 -1.51 -2.21
N LEU A 41 7.46 -0.61 -2.86
CA LEU A 41 6.89 0.35 -3.83
C LEU A 41 6.21 -0.32 -5.02
N ALA A 42 6.66 -1.51 -5.43
CA ALA A 42 6.04 -2.23 -6.54
C ALA A 42 4.64 -2.74 -6.15
N GLY A 43 4.48 -3.25 -4.92
CA GLY A 43 3.17 -3.63 -4.37
C GLY A 43 2.26 -2.42 -4.15
N ALA A 44 2.79 -1.32 -3.61
CA ALA A 44 2.05 -0.07 -3.48
C ALA A 44 1.53 0.45 -4.83
N ALA A 45 2.38 0.44 -5.86
CA ALA A 45 1.99 0.87 -7.21
C ALA A 45 0.83 0.02 -7.77
N ALA A 46 0.90 -1.30 -7.56
CA ALA A 46 -0.07 -2.25 -8.09
C ALA A 46 -1.47 -2.12 -7.48
N VAL A 47 -1.58 -1.62 -6.24
CA VAL A 47 -2.88 -1.45 -5.56
C VAL A 47 -3.53 -0.08 -5.77
N VAL A 48 -2.83 0.91 -6.34
CA VAL A 48 -3.42 2.25 -6.59
C VAL A 48 -4.72 2.18 -7.41
N PRO A 49 -4.85 1.37 -8.47
CA PRO A 49 -6.11 1.23 -9.20
C PRO A 49 -7.26 0.69 -8.34
N LEU A 50 -6.96 -0.09 -7.29
CA LEU A 50 -7.95 -0.67 -6.40
C LEU A 50 -8.57 0.36 -5.44
N LEU A 51 -7.95 1.53 -5.25
CA LEU A 51 -8.45 2.57 -4.35
C LEU A 51 -9.79 3.20 -4.80
N ASN A 52 -10.26 2.89 -6.01
CA ASN A 52 -11.55 3.39 -6.48
C ASN A 52 -12.44 2.30 -7.09
N THR A 53 -12.25 1.05 -6.67
CA THR A 53 -13.20 -0.03 -6.97
C THR A 53 -14.49 0.17 -6.18
N ASP A 54 -15.58 -0.51 -6.57
CA ASP A 54 -16.87 -0.40 -5.88
C ASP A 54 -16.87 -1.11 -4.52
N ASP A 55 -16.14 -2.22 -4.40
CA ASP A 55 -16.05 -2.99 -3.15
C ASP A 55 -15.22 -2.25 -2.09
N GLN A 56 -15.84 -1.94 -0.95
CA GLN A 56 -15.18 -1.20 0.13
C GLN A 56 -14.07 -2.00 0.79
N MET A 57 -14.19 -3.32 0.86
CA MET A 57 -13.19 -4.15 1.53
C MET A 57 -11.92 -4.28 0.67
N THR A 58 -12.06 -4.44 -0.65
CA THR A 58 -10.93 -4.35 -1.60
C THR A 58 -10.19 -3.02 -1.44
N ARG A 59 -10.92 -1.89 -1.36
CA ARG A 59 -10.33 -0.56 -1.11
C ARG A 59 -9.59 -0.49 0.22
N ARG A 60 -10.15 -1.07 1.28
CA ARG A 60 -9.54 -1.09 2.61
C ARG A 60 -8.26 -1.94 2.64
N ARG A 61 -8.24 -3.08 1.95
CA ARG A 61 -7.04 -3.92 1.79
C ARG A 61 -5.95 -3.22 0.99
N ALA A 62 -6.32 -2.52 -0.09
CA ALA A 62 -5.40 -1.65 -0.83
C ALA A 62 -4.82 -0.53 0.05
N GLN A 63 -5.66 0.10 0.90
CA GLN A 63 -5.21 1.06 1.90
C GLN A 63 -4.20 0.43 2.88
N ARG A 64 -4.44 -0.79 3.37
CA ARG A 64 -3.49 -1.50 4.26
C ARG A 64 -2.13 -1.73 3.60
N VAL A 65 -2.11 -2.04 2.30
CA VAL A 65 -0.86 -2.15 1.54
C VAL A 65 -0.10 -0.83 1.55
N LEU A 66 -0.75 0.30 1.26
CA LEU A 66 -0.10 1.62 1.25
C LEU A 66 0.44 2.00 2.64
N GLU A 67 -0.38 1.82 3.68
CA GLU A 67 0.03 2.05 5.07
C GLU A 67 1.22 1.17 5.45
N GLY A 68 1.16 -0.12 5.15
CA GLY A 68 2.22 -1.07 5.45
C GLY A 68 3.54 -0.73 4.76
N VAL A 69 3.49 -0.39 3.47
CA VAL A 69 4.68 0.01 2.70
C VAL A 69 5.32 1.27 3.28
N VAL A 70 4.52 2.29 3.63
CA VAL A 70 5.05 3.51 4.26
C VAL A 70 5.66 3.18 5.62
N LYS A 71 4.95 2.47 6.49
CA LYS A 71 5.45 2.09 7.82
C LYS A 71 6.76 1.30 7.72
N ALA A 72 6.83 0.31 6.85
CA ALA A 72 8.03 -0.50 6.65
C ALA A 72 9.22 0.34 6.14
N ARG A 73 8.99 1.31 5.25
CA ARG A 73 10.04 2.24 4.78
C ARG A 73 10.64 3.10 5.89
N PHE A 74 9.85 3.43 6.91
CA PHE A 74 10.32 4.14 8.11
C PHE A 74 10.67 3.18 9.26
N GLY A 75 10.96 1.92 8.96
CA GLY A 75 11.54 0.97 9.92
C GLY A 75 10.55 0.36 10.92
N TRP A 76 9.24 0.50 10.71
CA TRP A 76 8.25 -0.23 11.51
C TRP A 76 8.43 -1.74 11.36
N LYS A 77 8.29 -2.48 12.47
CA LYS A 77 8.28 -3.93 12.47
C LYS A 77 7.10 -4.47 13.29
N ALA A 78 6.43 -5.49 12.77
CA ALA A 78 5.34 -6.17 13.48
C ALA A 78 5.82 -6.68 14.85
N GLY A 79 5.02 -6.45 15.88
CA GLY A 79 5.35 -6.80 17.26
C GLY A 79 6.38 -5.90 17.96
N MET A 80 7.10 -5.03 17.24
CA MET A 80 8.09 -4.11 17.82
C MET A 80 7.72 -2.64 17.65
N GLY A 81 6.91 -2.28 16.65
CA GLY A 81 6.57 -0.89 16.37
C GLY A 81 7.68 -0.14 15.63
N PHE A 82 7.69 1.18 15.76
CA PHE A 82 8.77 2.05 15.28
C PHE A 82 9.92 2.08 16.28
N ALA A 83 11.14 2.30 15.78
CA ALA A 83 12.33 2.43 16.63
C ALA A 83 12.31 3.71 17.50
N ASP A 84 11.75 4.81 16.96
CA ASP A 84 11.61 6.08 17.64
C ASP A 84 10.41 6.88 17.11
N ALA A 85 10.07 7.96 17.82
CA ALA A 85 8.94 8.83 17.49
C ALA A 85 9.13 9.60 16.18
N GLY A 86 10.37 9.95 15.81
CA GLY A 86 10.65 10.67 14.56
C GLY A 86 10.32 9.82 13.33
N ALA A 87 10.66 8.53 13.35
CA ALA A 87 10.28 7.59 12.31
C ALA A 87 8.75 7.45 12.16
N GLN A 88 8.04 7.40 13.29
CA GLN A 88 6.58 7.37 13.29
C GLN A 88 5.98 8.67 12.72
N GLU A 89 6.48 9.84 13.13
CA GLU A 89 6.03 11.14 12.63
C GLU A 89 6.23 11.27 11.12
N GLN A 90 7.38 10.82 10.60
CA GLN A 90 7.66 10.81 9.17
C GLN A 90 6.68 9.91 8.40
N ALA A 91 6.40 8.71 8.92
CA ALA A 91 5.41 7.82 8.32
C ALA A 91 4.02 8.46 8.28
N LEU A 92 3.58 9.07 9.39
CA LEU A 92 2.29 9.75 9.47
C LEU A 92 2.21 10.96 8.53
N ALA A 93 3.30 11.73 8.40
CA ALA A 93 3.38 12.86 7.49
C ALA A 93 3.20 12.43 6.03
N VAL A 94 3.79 11.29 5.62
CA VAL A 94 3.58 10.74 4.28
C VAL A 94 2.12 10.35 4.07
N LEU A 95 1.50 9.65 5.04
CA LEU A 95 0.09 9.26 4.93
C LEU A 95 -0.84 10.49 4.82
N ALA A 96 -0.59 11.52 5.63
CA ALA A 96 -1.35 12.76 5.61
C ALA A 96 -1.19 13.53 4.29
N ALA A 97 0.04 13.67 3.80
CA ALA A 97 0.35 14.36 2.54
C ALA A 97 -0.30 13.69 1.32
N ASN A 98 -0.55 12.37 1.40
CA ASN A 98 -1.23 11.61 0.36
C ASN A 98 -2.75 11.55 0.54
N GLY A 99 -3.31 12.49 1.30
CA GLY A 99 -4.75 12.67 1.47
C GLY A 99 -5.36 11.86 2.61
N ASN A 100 -4.55 11.24 3.47
CA ASN A 100 -4.97 10.39 4.58
C ASN A 100 -6.11 9.44 4.16
N TYR A 101 -5.83 8.65 3.12
CA TYR A 101 -6.83 7.88 2.38
C TYR A 101 -7.80 7.14 3.31
N ASP A 102 -9.09 7.24 3.03
CA ASP A 102 -10.15 6.53 3.73
C ASP A 102 -11.01 5.75 2.71
N ALA A 103 -11.01 4.42 2.84
CA ALA A 103 -11.79 3.53 1.98
C ALA A 103 -13.31 3.79 2.01
N ALA A 104 -13.83 4.40 3.07
CA ALA A 104 -15.24 4.75 3.21
C ALA A 104 -15.59 6.17 2.73
N ALA A 105 -14.59 6.99 2.41
CA ALA A 105 -14.80 8.35 1.90
C ALA A 105 -15.53 8.37 0.55
N SER A 106 -15.98 9.56 0.12
CA SER A 106 -16.66 9.71 -1.17
C SER A 106 -15.75 9.30 -2.33
N GLU A 107 -16.34 8.91 -3.46
CA GLU A 107 -15.57 8.53 -4.65
C GLU A 107 -14.62 9.66 -5.11
N GLU A 108 -15.06 10.92 -5.03
CA GLU A 108 -14.25 12.08 -5.36
C GLU A 108 -13.00 12.18 -4.47
N GLN A 109 -13.17 12.03 -3.15
CA GLN A 109 -12.07 12.05 -2.19
C GLN A 109 -11.09 10.89 -2.44
N ARG A 110 -11.61 9.70 -2.73
CA ARG A 110 -10.80 8.51 -3.04
C ARG A 110 -10.00 8.69 -4.32
N LYS A 111 -10.61 9.19 -5.40
CA LYS A 111 -9.92 9.50 -6.67
C LYS A 111 -8.82 10.55 -6.46
N HIS A 112 -9.11 11.60 -5.71
CA HIS A 112 -8.13 12.64 -5.41
C HIS A 112 -6.90 12.06 -4.68
N SER A 113 -7.12 11.29 -3.61
CA SER A 113 -6.05 10.64 -2.86
C SER A 113 -5.29 9.60 -3.70
N ALA A 114 -5.97 8.81 -4.54
CA ALA A 114 -5.32 7.88 -5.46
C ALA A 114 -4.36 8.59 -6.43
N GLY A 115 -4.71 9.81 -6.88
CA GLY A 115 -3.82 10.65 -7.68
C GLY A 115 -2.62 11.21 -6.92
N LEU A 116 -2.75 11.47 -5.62
CA LEU A 116 -1.61 11.83 -4.76
C LEU A 116 -0.66 10.65 -4.58
N TRP A 117 -1.21 9.48 -4.25
CA TRP A 117 -0.45 8.25 -4.09
C TRP A 117 0.33 7.85 -5.34
N ARG A 118 -0.30 7.94 -6.53
CA ARG A 118 0.39 7.66 -7.80
C ARG A 118 1.65 8.53 -7.95
N ARG A 119 1.50 9.85 -7.75
CA ARG A 119 2.61 10.81 -7.86
C ARG A 119 3.70 10.53 -6.83
N TRP A 120 3.34 10.33 -5.57
CA TRP A 120 4.32 10.01 -4.54
C TRP A 120 5.11 8.74 -4.88
N ILE A 121 4.43 7.67 -5.33
CA ILE A 121 5.10 6.42 -5.73
C ILE A 121 6.06 6.64 -6.90
N GLU A 122 5.66 7.43 -7.91
CA GLU A 122 6.51 7.81 -9.04
C GLU A 122 7.76 8.56 -8.56
N ASP A 123 7.60 9.60 -7.73
CA ASP A 123 8.70 10.38 -7.15
C ASP A 123 9.65 9.49 -6.34
N GLN A 124 9.13 8.53 -5.57
CA GLN A 124 9.94 7.60 -4.80
C GLN A 124 10.76 6.63 -5.66
N ARG A 125 10.28 6.29 -6.86
CA ARG A 125 11.00 5.42 -7.79
C ARG A 125 12.12 6.19 -8.48
N GLU A 126 11.84 7.39 -8.96
CA GLU A 126 12.84 8.26 -9.59
C GLU A 126 13.94 8.72 -8.62
N GLY A 127 13.57 8.97 -7.35
CA GLY A 127 14.53 9.32 -6.30
C GLY A 127 15.43 8.17 -5.85
N LYS A 128 15.13 6.92 -6.23
CA LYS A 128 15.97 5.74 -5.95
C LYS A 128 17.09 5.55 -6.99
N ASP A 129 16.98 6.22 -8.14
CA ASP A 129 17.91 6.18 -9.27
C ASP A 129 18.90 7.37 -9.30
N ARG A 130 18.93 8.19 -8.23
CA ARG A 130 19.90 9.28 -8.01
C ARG A 130 20.83 8.94 -6.86
#